data_AF-A0ABD5VX11-F1
#
_entry.id   AF-A0ABD5VX11-F1
#
_cell.length_a   1.000
_cell.length_b   1.000
_cell.length_c   1.000
_cell.angle_alpha   90.00
_cell.angle_beta   90.00
_cell.angle_gamma   90.00
#
_symmetry.space_group_name_H-M   'P 1'
#
loop_
_entity.id
_entity.type
_entity.pdbx_description
1 polymer ?
#
loop_
_entity_poly.entity_id
_entity_poly.type
_entity_poly.pdbx_seq_one_letter_code
_entity_poly.pdbx_strand_id
1 'polypeptide(L)' 'MDAGTVYLPDRIQIGSLPPATLKIATEGDVWPQVAGGGVGDSDDVTPHTLRHSVAYRIIQVDGGRLEDVQLRLRNAN' A
#
# COMPACT_ATOMS: atom_id res chain seq x y z
N MET A 1 26.19 -12.48 -6.79
CA MET A 1 24.95 -11.69 -6.79
C MET A 1 24.85 -11.10 -5.40
N ASP A 2 25.21 -9.84 -5.27
CA ASP A 2 25.41 -9.17 -3.97
C ASP A 2 24.06 -8.73 -3.38
N ALA A 3 23.96 -8.76 -2.06
CA ALA A 3 22.70 -8.59 -1.33
C ALA A 3 22.16 -7.15 -1.44
N GLY A 4 21.04 -7.00 -2.15
CA GLY A 4 19.86 -6.30 -1.62
C GLY A 4 19.94 -4.82 -1.24
N THR A 5 20.93 -4.04 -1.69
CA THR A 5 20.91 -2.59 -1.43
C THR A 5 19.83 -1.92 -2.29
N VAL A 6 18.70 -1.62 -1.66
CA VAL A 6 17.65 -0.79 -2.24
C VAL A 6 18.03 0.68 -2.06
N TYR A 7 18.23 1.40 -3.17
CA TYR A 7 18.40 2.85 -3.14
C TYR A 7 17.06 3.53 -2.89
N LEU A 8 16.86 4.04 -1.68
CA LEU A 8 15.76 4.94 -1.36
C LEU A 8 16.22 6.37 -1.60
N PRO A 9 15.46 7.19 -2.34
CA PRO A 9 15.81 8.60 -2.52
C PRO A 9 15.76 9.34 -1.18
N ASP A 10 16.60 10.37 -1.02
CA ASP A 10 16.65 11.22 0.18
C ASP A 10 15.30 11.92 0.50
N ARG A 11 14.38 11.96 -0.47
CA ARG A 11 13.01 12.46 -0.30
C ARG A 11 12.02 11.66 -1.15
N ILE A 12 10.98 11.12 -0.51
CA ILE A 12 9.83 10.50 -1.18
C ILE A 12 8.80 11.59 -1.49
N GLN A 13 8.46 11.78 -2.76
CA GLN A 13 7.41 12.69 -3.18
C GLN A 13 6.08 11.93 -3.32
N ILE A 14 4.97 12.59 -2.98
CA ILE A 14 3.63 12.03 -3.18
C ILE A 14 3.43 11.83 -4.69
N GLY A 15 3.21 10.59 -5.11
CA GLY A 15 3.11 10.20 -6.53
C GLY A 15 4.39 9.60 -7.12
N SER A 16 5.54 9.70 -6.43
CA SER A 16 6.77 8.99 -6.77
C SER A 16 7.06 7.97 -5.68
N LEU A 17 6.40 6.81 -5.75
CA LEU A 17 6.90 5.66 -4.99
C LEU A 17 8.30 5.30 -5.48
N PRO A 18 9.22 4.96 -4.58
CA PRO A 18 10.46 4.32 -5.01
C PRO A 18 10.09 3.07 -5.82
N PRO A 19 10.71 2.84 -6.99
CA PRO A 19 10.54 1.61 -7.78
C PRO A 19 10.76 0.34 -6.94
N ALA A 20 11.54 0.45 -5.87
CA ALA A 20 11.77 -0.64 -4.94
C ALA A 20 10.51 -1.10 -4.18
N THR A 21 9.56 -0.22 -3.86
CA THR A 21 8.31 -0.64 -3.19
C THR A 21 7.46 -1.50 -4.12
N LEU A 22 7.40 -1.14 -5.40
CA LEU A 22 6.72 -1.93 -6.43
C LEU A 22 7.42 -3.28 -6.63
N LYS A 23 8.75 -3.27 -6.71
CA LYS A 23 9.55 -4.49 -6.86
C LYS A 23 9.35 -5.49 -5.71
N ILE A 24 9.24 -5.01 -4.47
CA ILE A 24 8.98 -5.86 -3.30
C ILE A 24 7.60 -6.52 -3.39
N ALA A 25 6.58 -5.85 -3.93
CA ALA A 25 5.26 -6.45 -4.11
C ALA A 25 5.31 -7.63 -5.09
N THR A 26 6.03 -7.47 -6.21
CA THR A 26 6.26 -8.56 -7.18
C THR A 26 7.08 -9.71 -6.59
N GLU A 27 8.18 -9.41 -5.90
CA GLU A 27 9.02 -10.45 -5.28
C GLU A 27 8.30 -11.17 -4.13
N GLY A 28 7.40 -10.48 -3.43
CA GLY A 28 6.61 -11.02 -2.35
C GLY A 28 5.33 -11.73 -2.77
N ASP A 29 5.08 -11.88 -4.08
CA ASP A 29 3.87 -12.48 -4.64
C ASP A 29 2.58 -11.88 -4.04
N VAL A 30 2.57 -10.55 -3.89
CA VAL A 30 1.44 -9.82 -3.30
C VAL A 30 0.42 -9.49 -4.37
N TRP A 31 -0.80 -10.00 -4.22
CA TRP A 31 -1.89 -9.79 -5.18
C TRP A 31 -2.96 -8.86 -4.61
N PRO A 32 -3.07 -7.60 -5.07
CA PRO A 32 -3.99 -6.63 -4.50
C PRO A 32 -5.45 -6.91 -4.87
N GLN A 33 -6.38 -6.57 -3.97
CA GLN A 33 -7.80 -6.48 -4.34
C GLN A 33 -8.05 -5.13 -5.02
N VAL A 34 -8.73 -5.15 -6.17
CA VAL A 34 -9.01 -3.93 -6.95
C VAL A 34 -10.43 -3.41 -6.69
N ALA A 35 -10.63 -2.10 -6.84
CA ALA A 35 -11.90 -1.43 -6.51
C ALA A 35 -13.10 -1.94 -7.34
N GLY A 36 -12.87 -2.46 -8.54
CA GLY A 36 -13.89 -3.10 -9.39
C GLY A 36 -14.31 -4.51 -8.92
N GLY A 37 -13.72 -5.01 -7.85
CA GLY A 37 -13.80 -6.40 -7.43
C GLY A 37 -12.78 -7.28 -8.16
N GLY A 38 -12.38 -8.36 -7.49
CA GLY A 38 -11.38 -9.29 -7.99
C GLY A 38 -9.95 -8.94 -7.56
N VAL A 39 -9.02 -9.76 -8.07
CA VAL A 39 -7.60 -9.71 -7.75
C VAL A 39 -6.85 -9.10 -8.93
N GLY A 40 -6.08 -8.04 -8.66
CA GLY A 40 -5.16 -7.42 -9.63
C GLY A 40 -3.78 -8.06 -9.59
N ASP A 41 -2.89 -7.57 -10.43
CA ASP A 41 -1.52 -8.04 -10.54
C ASP A 41 -0.62 -7.40 -9.47
N SER A 42 0.52 -8.04 -9.17
CA SER A 42 1.44 -7.55 -8.14
C SER A 42 2.03 -6.15 -8.45
N ASP A 43 2.10 -5.76 -9.72
CA ASP A 43 2.50 -4.43 -10.17
C ASP A 43 1.37 -3.38 -10.10
N ASP A 44 0.12 -3.80 -9.84
CA ASP A 44 -1.01 -2.90 -9.52
C ASP A 44 -0.95 -2.34 -8.08
N VAL A 45 0.06 -2.71 -7.29
CA VAL A 45 0.24 -2.19 -5.94
C VAL A 45 0.69 -0.74 -5.98
N THR A 46 -0.20 0.16 -5.59
CA THR A 46 0.05 1.61 -5.44
C THR A 46 0.05 2.03 -3.96
N PRO A 47 0.47 3.26 -3.60
CA PRO A 47 0.31 3.76 -2.23
C PRO A 47 -1.15 3.75 -1.79
N HIS A 48 -2.05 3.99 -2.74
CA HIS A 48 -3.48 4.01 -2.49
C HIS A 48 -4.00 2.61 -2.13
N THR A 49 -3.51 1.58 -2.82
CA THR A 49 -3.81 0.17 -2.50
C THR A 49 -3.38 -0.20 -1.08
N LEU A 50 -2.17 0.20 -0.67
CA LEU A 50 -1.68 -0.03 0.70
C LEU A 50 -2.50 0.75 1.74
N ARG A 51 -2.87 1.99 1.44
CA ARG A 51 -3.71 2.83 2.31
C ARG A 51 -5.09 2.20 2.53
N HIS A 52 -5.68 1.61 1.49
CA HIS A 52 -6.93 0.84 1.59
C HIS A 52 -6.77 -0.43 2.40
N SER A 53 -5.65 -1.14 2.28
CA SER A 53 -5.39 -2.35 3.06
C SER A 53 -5.37 -2.06 4.57
N VAL A 54 -4.81 -0.91 4.97
CA VAL A 54 -4.86 -0.44 6.36
C VAL A 54 -6.30 -0.08 6.79
N ALA A 55 -7.05 0.62 5.94
CA ALA A 55 -8.46 0.93 6.23
C ALA A 55 -9.31 -0.35 6.38
N TYR A 56 -9.12 -1.33 5.50
CA TYR A 56 -9.77 -2.63 5.56
C TYR A 56 -9.45 -3.34 6.88
N ARG A 57 -8.18 -3.42 7.29
CA ARG A 57 -7.78 -4.04 8.56
C ARG A 57 -8.49 -3.41 9.75
N ILE A 58 -8.49 -2.07 9.83
CA ILE A 58 -9.13 -1.34 10.93
C ILE A 58 -10.62 -1.72 11.04
N ILE A 59 -11.34 -1.72 9.92
CA ILE A 59 -12.79 -1.93 9.93
C ILE A 59 -13.15 -3.42 10.08
N GLN A 60 -12.54 -4.27 9.24
CA GLN A 60 -12.99 -5.64 9.04
C GLN A 60 -12.31 -6.65 9.97
N VAL A 61 -11.11 -6.34 10.46
CA VAL A 61 -10.35 -7.27 11.31
C VAL A 61 -10.27 -6.77 12.74
N ASP A 62 -10.01 -5.47 12.93
CA ASP A 62 -9.83 -4.90 14.26
C ASP A 62 -11.17 -4.41 14.87
N GLY A 63 -12.27 -4.42 14.09
CA GLY A 63 -13.61 -4.02 14.52
C GLY A 63 -13.79 -2.51 14.75
N GLY A 64 -12.86 -1.69 14.24
CA GLY A 64 -12.91 -0.24 14.29
C GLY A 64 -13.94 0.35 13.34
N ARG A 65 -14.15 1.67 13.46
CA ARG A 65 -15.12 2.43 12.67
C ARG A 65 -14.44 3.34 11.65
N LEU A 66 -15.24 3.96 10.78
CA LEU A 66 -14.73 4.89 9.77
C LEU A 66 -14.02 6.10 10.38
N GLU A 67 -14.45 6.58 11.55
CA GLU A 67 -13.74 7.66 12.25
C GLU A 67 -12.32 7.27 12.68
N ASP A 68 -12.08 6.00 13.04
CA ASP A 68 -10.75 5.51 13.41
C ASP A 68 -9.82 5.53 12.20
N VAL A 69 -10.35 5.18 11.04
CA VAL A 69 -9.64 5.27 9.75
C VAL A 69 -9.30 6.73 9.43
N GLN A 70 -10.25 7.66 9.58
CA GLN A 70 -10.03 9.09 9.33
C GLN A 70 -8.95 9.66 10.25
N LEU A 71 -9.04 9.38 11.54
CA LEU A 71 -8.09 9.84 12.55
C LEU A 71 -6.67 9.29 12.28
N ARG A 72 -6.57 8.00 11.94
CA ARG A 72 -5.29 7.32 11.75
C ARG A 72 -4.63 7.67 10.42
N LEU A 73 -5.38 7.69 9.33
CA LEU A 73 -4.84 7.99 8.01
C LEU A 73 -4.70 9.48 7.75
N ARG A 74 -5.33 10.34 8.57
CA ARG A 74 -5.37 11.79 8.38
C ARG A 74 -5.90 12.13 6.97
N ASN A 75 -6.98 11.47 6.57
CA ASN A 75 -7.72 11.89 5.38
C ASN A 75 -8.28 13.28 5.70
N ALA A 76 -7.70 14.34 5.14
CA ALA A 76 -8.33 15.65 5.16
C ALA A 76 -9.61 15.53 4.33
N ASN A 77 -10.74 15.87 4.96
CA ASN A 77 -12.01 16.03 4.26
C ASN A 77 -12.11 17.48 3.78
#